data_AF-A0A0B1S616-F1
#
_entry.id   AF-A0A0B1S616-F1
#
_cell.length_a   1.000
_cell.length_b   1.000
_cell.length_c   1.000
_cell.angle_alpha   90.00
_cell.angle_beta   90.00
_cell.angle_gamma   90.00
#
_symmetry.space_group_name_H-M   'P 1'
#
loop_
_entity.id
_entity.type
_entity.pdbx_description
1 polymer ?
#
loop_
_entity_poly.entity_id
_entity_poly.type
_entity_poly.pdbx_seq_one_letter_code
_entity_poly.pdbx_strand_id
1 'polypeptide(L)'
;MFNPDILTPEVVGEVPNGFLARPLRISDYDNGFLQVLAQLTTVGDISRETFEERFRSMSQTRPLAYYVVVVEEISTGRVVAAATLVIEWKFIHHASSRGRVEDVVVDKEMRGKKMGALLNRILVALAKQVIF
;
A
#
# COMPACT_ATOMS: atom_id res chain seq x y z
N MET A 1 0.59 0.07 9.08
CA MET A 1 -0.26 1.24 8.81
C MET A 1 -1.69 0.96 9.22
N PHE A 2 -2.24 -0.19 8.82
CA PHE A 2 -3.54 -0.70 9.26
C PHE A 2 -3.37 -2.14 9.79
N ASN A 3 -4.43 -2.73 10.35
CA ASN A 3 -4.38 -4.10 10.88
C ASN A 3 -4.02 -5.09 9.75
N PRO A 4 -2.90 -5.83 9.81
CA PRO A 4 -2.53 -6.78 8.77
C PRO A 4 -3.55 -7.91 8.57
N ASP A 5 -4.36 -8.24 9.57
CA ASP A 5 -5.32 -9.36 9.51
C ASP A 5 -6.41 -9.17 8.44
N ILE A 6 -6.64 -7.94 7.98
CA ILE A 6 -7.60 -7.68 6.90
C ILE A 6 -7.09 -8.09 5.53
N LEU A 7 -5.78 -8.31 5.38
CA LEU A 7 -5.16 -8.90 4.18
C LEU A 7 -5.24 -10.43 4.27
N THR A 8 -6.46 -10.96 4.24
CA THR A 8 -6.70 -12.40 4.31
C THR A 8 -6.17 -13.13 3.06
N PRO A 9 -6.03 -14.47 3.08
CA PRO A 9 -5.66 -15.24 1.90
C PRO A 9 -6.59 -14.99 0.69
N GLU A 10 -7.87 -14.72 0.91
CA GLU A 10 -8.83 -14.42 -0.15
C GLU A 10 -8.58 -13.04 -0.80
N VAL A 11 -8.21 -12.04 0.02
CA VAL A 11 -7.84 -10.70 -0.46
C VAL A 11 -6.49 -10.74 -1.16
N VAL A 12 -5.49 -11.35 -0.52
CA VAL A 12 -4.11 -11.35 -0.98
C VAL A 12 -3.93 -12.29 -2.18
N GLY A 13 -4.60 -13.43 -2.19
CA GLY A 13 -4.41 -14.51 -3.16
C GLY A 13 -2.96 -15.01 -3.22
N GLU A 14 -2.57 -15.54 -4.37
CA GLU A 14 -1.20 -16.03 -4.57
C GLU A 14 -0.20 -14.88 -4.70
N VAL A 15 0.87 -14.96 -3.90
CA VAL A 15 2.05 -14.10 -3.97
C VAL A 15 3.23 -14.98 -4.44
N PRO A 16 4.06 -14.54 -5.40
CA PRO A 16 5.21 -15.32 -5.84
C PRO A 16 6.13 -15.68 -4.67
N ASN A 17 6.72 -16.89 -4.72
CA ASN A 17 7.65 -17.37 -3.70
C ASN A 17 8.79 -16.36 -3.47
N GLY A 18 9.15 -16.15 -2.20
CA GLY A 18 10.17 -15.18 -1.80
C GLY A 18 9.65 -13.75 -1.62
N PHE A 19 8.36 -13.50 -1.84
CA PHE A 19 7.74 -12.20 -1.65
C PHE A 19 6.60 -12.24 -0.63
N LEU A 20 6.34 -11.09 0.00
CA LEU A 20 5.27 -10.90 0.97
C LEU A 20 4.51 -9.61 0.66
N ALA A 21 3.20 -9.70 0.45
CA ALA A 21 2.32 -8.54 0.43
C ALA A 21 1.86 -8.22 1.87
N ARG A 22 2.03 -6.97 2.31
CA ARG A 22 1.70 -6.55 3.68
C ARG A 22 1.40 -5.06 3.77
N PRO A 23 0.84 -4.56 4.89
CA PRO A 23 0.71 -3.13 5.11
C PRO A 23 2.07 -2.45 5.20
N LEU A 24 2.16 -1.18 4.77
CA LEU A 24 3.32 -0.33 5.04
C LEU A 24 3.60 -0.26 6.55
N ARG A 25 4.87 -0.36 6.93
CA ARG A 25 5.37 -0.24 8.30
C ARG A 25 6.15 1.06 8.46
N ILE A 26 6.24 1.56 9.70
CA ILE A 26 7.03 2.75 10.00
C ILE A 26 8.52 2.53 9.73
N SER A 27 9.00 1.29 9.90
CA SER A 27 10.37 0.87 9.58
C SER A 27 10.66 0.85 8.07
N ASP A 28 9.66 0.93 7.20
CA ASP A 28 9.90 0.86 5.75
C ASP A 28 10.56 2.13 5.18
N TYR A 29 10.69 3.17 5.99
CA TYR A 29 11.64 4.26 5.73
C TYR A 29 13.06 3.71 5.45
N ASP A 30 13.48 2.69 6.19
CA ASP A 30 14.79 2.04 6.06
C ASP A 30 14.82 0.97 4.97
N ASN A 31 13.66 0.44 4.60
CA ASN A 31 13.55 -0.73 3.72
C ASN A 31 13.33 -0.37 2.25
N GLY A 32 13.59 0.86 1.83
CA GLY A 32 13.55 1.23 0.42
C GLY A 32 12.21 1.79 -0.08
N PHE A 33 11.23 2.07 0.78
CA PHE A 33 9.89 2.48 0.34
C PHE A 33 9.91 3.80 -0.46
N LEU A 34 10.60 4.83 0.04
CA LEU A 34 10.70 6.12 -0.65
C LEU A 34 11.48 6.00 -1.97
N GLN A 35 12.47 5.12 -2.03
CA GLN A 35 13.27 4.84 -3.21
C GLN A 35 12.44 4.17 -4.31
N VAL A 36 11.51 3.28 -3.95
CA VAL A 36 10.57 2.72 -4.91
C VAL A 36 9.57 3.77 -5.39
N LEU A 37 9.00 4.59 -4.49
CA LEU A 37 8.09 5.69 -4.88
C LEU A 37 8.74 6.71 -5.81
N ALA A 38 10.02 7.02 -5.61
CA ALA A 38 10.79 7.92 -6.47
C ALA A 38 10.91 7.45 -7.94
N GLN A 39 10.62 6.17 -8.21
CA GLN A 39 10.57 5.63 -9.58
C GLN A 39 9.23 5.90 -10.29
N LEU A 40 8.21 6.38 -9.56
CA LEU A 40 6.92 6.80 -10.11
C LEU A 40 6.91 8.29 -10.43
N THR A 41 7.33 9.11 -9.45
CA THR A 41 7.32 10.57 -9.54
C THR A 41 8.32 11.18 -8.55
N THR A 42 8.46 12.51 -8.56
CA THR A 42 9.28 13.23 -7.59
C THR A 42 8.74 13.05 -6.16
N VAL A 43 9.56 12.51 -5.27
CA VAL A 43 9.28 12.40 -3.81
C VAL A 43 9.84 13.60 -3.04
N GLY A 44 11.02 14.09 -3.43
CA GLY A 44 11.76 15.11 -2.70
C GLY A 44 12.53 14.54 -1.49
N ASP A 45 13.15 15.43 -0.71
CA ASP A 45 13.91 15.08 0.48
C ASP A 45 12.98 14.96 1.69
N ILE A 46 12.59 13.72 2.01
CA ILE A 46 11.74 13.41 3.17
C ILE A 46 12.62 12.91 4.31
N SER A 47 12.66 13.63 5.44
CA SER A 47 13.34 13.16 6.65
C SER A 47 12.56 12.01 7.31
N ARG A 48 13.22 11.27 8.21
CA ARG A 48 12.56 10.22 9.00
C ARG A 48 11.38 10.79 9.79
N GLU A 49 11.58 11.93 10.44
CA GLU A 49 10.56 12.59 11.26
C GLU A 49 9.32 12.92 10.41
N THR A 50 9.53 13.49 9.22
CA THR A 50 8.43 13.81 8.28
C THR A 50 7.72 12.54 7.79
N PHE A 51 8.46 11.48 7.49
CA PHE A 51 7.87 10.19 7.11
C PHE A 51 7.01 9.62 8.23
N GLU A 52 7.51 9.60 9.46
CA GLU A 52 6.79 9.07 10.61
C GLU A 52 5.54 9.90 10.94
N GLU A 53 5.62 11.22 10.88
CA GLU A 53 4.48 12.12 11.06
C GLU A 53 3.40 11.88 9.99
N ARG A 54 3.80 11.74 8.72
CA ARG A 54 2.87 11.41 7.64
C ARG A 54 2.24 10.03 7.83
N PHE A 55 3.04 9.03 8.20
CA PHE A 55 2.58 7.67 8.49
C PHE A 55 1.53 7.66 9.61
N ARG A 56 1.79 8.38 10.72
CA ARG A 56 0.86 8.53 11.84
C ARG A 56 -0.43 9.23 11.38
N SER A 57 -0.31 10.34 10.67
CA SER A 57 -1.47 11.10 10.15
C SER A 57 -2.39 10.23 9.29
N MET A 58 -1.83 9.37 8.43
CA MET A 58 -2.61 8.46 7.58
C MET A 58 -3.26 7.33 8.38
N SER A 59 -2.48 6.66 9.26
CA SER A 59 -2.95 5.51 10.06
C SER A 59 -3.97 5.87 11.16
N GLN A 60 -4.00 7.14 11.58
CA GLN A 60 -4.91 7.63 12.61
C GLN A 60 -6.21 8.21 12.07
N THR A 61 -6.44 8.22 10.76
CA THR A 61 -7.73 8.64 10.19
C THR A 61 -8.88 7.80 10.75
N ARG A 62 -10.01 8.46 11.06
CA ARG A 62 -11.23 7.83 11.58
C ARG A 62 -12.47 8.39 10.87
N PRO A 63 -13.24 7.57 10.12
CA PRO A 63 -12.92 6.19 9.75
C PRO A 63 -11.61 6.09 8.93
N LEU A 64 -10.97 4.92 8.94
CA LEU A 64 -9.67 4.73 8.30
C LEU A 64 -9.76 4.94 6.78
N ALA A 65 -8.97 5.88 6.25
CA ALA A 65 -9.05 6.31 4.86
C ALA A 65 -7.87 5.83 3.99
N TYR A 66 -6.77 5.35 4.57
CA TYR A 66 -5.54 5.04 3.83
C TYR A 66 -5.08 3.60 4.06
N TYR A 67 -4.92 2.87 2.96
CA TYR A 67 -4.45 1.48 2.93
C TYR A 67 -3.27 1.38 1.96
N VAL A 68 -2.06 1.64 2.48
CA VAL A 68 -0.83 1.45 1.70
C VAL A 68 -0.37 0.00 1.84
N VAL A 69 -0.38 -0.74 0.72
CA VAL A 69 0.10 -2.11 0.62
C VAL A 69 1.46 -2.10 -0.08
N VAL A 70 2.42 -2.81 0.49
CA VAL A 70 3.75 -3.01 -0.09
C VAL A 70 3.98 -4.48 -0.39
N VAL A 71 4.83 -4.76 -1.38
CA VAL A 71 5.43 -6.07 -1.60
C VAL A 71 6.88 -6.00 -1.12
N GLU A 72 7.22 -6.85 -0.17
CA GLU A 72 8.57 -7.05 0.35
C GLU A 72 9.23 -8.27 -0.31
N GLU A 73 10.50 -8.15 -0.67
CA GLU A 73 11.35 -9.30 -0.99
C GLU A 73 11.95 -9.86 0.30
N ILE A 74 11.57 -11.08 0.69
CA ILE A 74 11.85 -11.66 2.02
C ILE A 74 13.34 -11.83 2.28
N SER A 75 14.12 -12.17 1.24
CA SER A 75 15.56 -12.41 1.36
C SER A 75 16.36 -11.15 1.73
N THR A 76 15.85 -9.98 1.34
CA THR A 76 16.54 -8.69 1.53
C THR A 76 15.82 -7.78 2.52
N GLY A 77 14.54 -8.06 2.82
CA GLY A 77 13.66 -7.17 3.58
C GLY A 77 13.25 -5.91 2.81
N ARG A 78 13.67 -5.77 1.55
CA ARG A 78 13.45 -4.55 0.74
C ARG A 78 12.00 -4.49 0.24
N VAL A 79 11.39 -3.32 0.34
CA VAL A 79 10.15 -3.01 -0.38
C VAL A 79 10.47 -2.89 -1.87
N VAL A 80 9.78 -3.67 -2.70
CA VAL A 80 10.00 -3.73 -4.15
C VAL A 80 8.80 -3.31 -4.98
N ALA A 81 7.63 -3.13 -4.35
CA ALA A 81 6.46 -2.56 -4.98
C ALA A 81 5.53 -1.95 -3.92
N ALA A 82 4.73 -0.96 -4.31
CA ALA A 82 3.74 -0.33 -3.45
C ALA A 82 2.51 0.10 -4.24
N ALA A 83 1.37 0.15 -3.57
CA ALA A 83 0.15 0.78 -4.08
C ALA A 83 -0.72 1.24 -2.90
N THR A 84 -1.51 2.28 -3.12
CA THR A 84 -2.37 2.86 -2.09
C THR A 84 -3.83 2.73 -2.49
N LEU A 85 -4.66 2.22 -1.59
CA LEU A 85 -6.11 2.41 -1.65
C LEU A 85 -6.50 3.56 -0.72
N VAL A 86 -7.10 4.61 -1.28
CA VAL A 86 -7.68 5.74 -0.53
C VAL A 86 -9.20 5.61 -0.53
N ILE A 87 -9.81 5.66 0.65
CA ILE A 87 -11.26 5.67 0.82
C ILE A 87 -11.73 7.10 1.05
N GLU A 88 -12.55 7.60 0.13
CA GLU A 88 -13.26 8.87 0.28
C GLU A 88 -14.67 8.62 0.80
N TRP A 89 -14.98 9.15 1.98
CA TRP A 89 -16.30 9.09 2.59
C TRP A 89 -17.23 10.13 1.96
N LYS A 90 -18.48 9.75 1.66
CA LYS A 90 -19.45 10.58 0.92
C LYS A 90 -20.78 10.68 1.67
N PHE A 91 -21.56 11.73 1.38
CA PHE A 91 -22.97 11.81 1.79
C PHE A 91 -23.92 11.25 0.74
N ILE A 92 -23.57 11.39 -0.54
CA ILE A 92 -24.34 10.83 -1.66
C ILE A 92 -24.35 9.29 -1.62
N HIS A 93 -25.25 8.68 -2.37
CA HIS A 93 -25.45 7.22 -2.42
C HIS A 93 -25.66 6.58 -1.03
N HIS A 94 -26.46 7.22 -0.17
CA HIS A 94 -26.76 6.75 1.19
C HIS A 94 -25.54 6.72 2.12
N ALA A 95 -24.82 7.85 2.21
CA ALA A 95 -23.61 7.97 3.00
C ALA A 95 -22.53 6.92 2.64
N SER A 96 -22.36 6.65 1.34
CA SER A 96 -21.43 5.62 0.86
C SER A 96 -19.96 6.04 0.98
N SER A 97 -19.07 5.20 0.46
CA SER A 97 -17.68 5.58 0.24
C SER A 97 -17.22 5.30 -1.20
N ARG A 98 -16.06 5.83 -1.58
CA ARG A 98 -15.44 5.67 -2.90
C ARG A 98 -13.95 5.33 -2.74
N GLY A 99 -13.55 4.14 -3.20
CA GLY A 99 -12.15 3.72 -3.21
C GLY A 99 -11.37 4.22 -4.44
N ARG A 100 -10.21 4.82 -4.26
CA ARG A 100 -9.26 5.18 -5.33
C ARG A 100 -7.98 4.37 -5.18
N VAL A 101 -7.49 3.82 -6.29
CA VAL A 101 -6.16 3.21 -6.36
C VAL A 101 -5.20 4.30 -6.82
N GLU A 102 -4.21 4.60 -5.99
CA GLU A 102 -3.23 5.66 -6.17
C GLU A 102 -1.81 5.08 -6.02
N ASP A 103 -0.81 5.82 -6.51
CA ASP A 103 0.63 5.57 -6.29
C ASP A 103 1.10 4.12 -6.56
N VAL A 104 0.58 3.49 -7.62
CA VAL A 104 0.98 2.14 -8.01
C VAL A 104 2.38 2.18 -8.62
N VAL A 105 3.33 1.52 -7.97
CA VAL A 105 4.73 1.50 -8.41
C VAL A 105 5.36 0.13 -8.16
N VAL A 106 6.22 -0.27 -9.09
CA VAL A 106 7.04 -1.48 -9.00
C VAL A 106 8.48 -1.10 -9.32
N ASP A 107 9.39 -1.54 -8.47
CA ASP A 107 10.83 -1.39 -8.68
C ASP A 107 11.21 -1.91 -10.08
N LYS A 108 12.05 -1.16 -10.79
CA LYS A 108 12.47 -1.46 -12.16
C LYS A 108 12.98 -2.90 -12.36
N GLU A 109 13.65 -3.49 -11.39
CA GLU A 109 14.18 -4.87 -11.44
C GLU A 109 13.09 -5.94 -11.26
N MET A 110 11.92 -5.52 -10.80
CA MET A 110 10.75 -6.34 -10.54
C MET A 110 9.60 -6.12 -11.55
N ARG A 111 9.75 -5.16 -12.46
CA ARG A 111 8.80 -4.94 -13.56
C ARG A 111 8.72 -6.17 -14.47
N GLY A 112 7.55 -6.39 -15.07
CA GLY A 112 7.28 -7.59 -15.88
C GLY A 112 6.99 -8.86 -15.07
N LYS A 113 7.27 -8.90 -13.76
CA LYS A 113 7.01 -10.06 -12.89
C LYS A 113 5.61 -10.06 -12.24
N LYS A 114 4.63 -9.42 -12.90
CA LYS A 114 3.22 -9.33 -12.49
C LYS A 114 2.94 -8.70 -11.10
N MET A 115 3.91 -8.06 -10.45
CA MET A 115 3.73 -7.42 -9.13
C MET A 115 2.70 -6.27 -9.13
N GLY A 116 2.65 -5.47 -10.20
CA GLY A 116 1.63 -4.42 -10.33
C GLY A 116 0.21 -4.97 -10.45
N ALA A 117 0.05 -6.09 -11.18
CA ALA A 117 -1.23 -6.78 -11.30
C ALA A 117 -1.66 -7.42 -9.97
N LEU A 118 -0.70 -7.98 -9.21
CA LEU A 118 -0.92 -8.47 -7.86
C LEU A 118 -1.45 -7.35 -6.95
N LEU A 119 -0.74 -6.23 -6.85
CA LEU A 119 -1.16 -5.08 -6.04
C LEU A 119 -2.55 -4.58 -6.42
N ASN A 120 -2.82 -4.37 -7.70
CA ASN A 120 -4.13 -3.91 -8.15
C ASN A 120 -5.25 -4.89 -7.76
N ARG A 121 -5.03 -6.20 -7.92
CA ARG A 121 -6.00 -7.22 -7.49
C ARG A 121 -6.25 -7.16 -5.99
N ILE A 122 -5.19 -7.06 -5.18
CA ILE A 122 -5.29 -6.93 -3.72
C ILE A 122 -6.12 -5.70 -3.35
N LEU A 123 -5.82 -4.53 -3.92
CA LEU A 123 -6.54 -3.30 -3.59
C LEU A 123 -8.01 -3.32 -4.03
N VAL A 124 -8.34 -3.95 -5.17
CA VAL A 124 -9.73 -4.13 -5.59
C VAL A 124 -10.49 -5.07 -4.65
N ALA A 125 -9.87 -6.18 -4.22
CA ALA A 125 -10.47 -7.09 -3.26
C ALA A 125 -10.64 -6.42 -1.89
N LEU A 126 -9.61 -5.73 -1.42
CA LEU A 126 -9.61 -4.99 -0.16
C LEU A 126 -10.69 -3.90 -0.17
N ALA A 127 -10.82 -3.14 -1.26
CA ALA A 127 -11.87 -2.13 -1.40
C ALA A 127 -13.26 -2.74 -1.21
N LYS A 128 -13.54 -3.92 -1.79
CA LYS A 128 -14.82 -4.62 -1.59
C LYS A 128 -15.03 -5.12 -0.16
N GLN A 129 -13.97 -5.31 0.62
CA GLN A 129 -14.08 -5.75 2.01
C GLN A 129 -14.28 -4.57 2.98
N VAL A 130 -13.70 -3.41 2.70
CA VAL A 130 -13.67 -2.27 3.64
C VAL A 130 -14.67 -1.15 3.33
N ILE A 131 -15.27 -1.15 2.13
CA ILE A 131 -16.25 -0.14 1.68
C ILE A 131 -17.69 -0.54 2.03
N PHE A 132 -17.92 -1.78 2.44
CA PHE A 132 -19.24 -2.33 2.76
C PHE A 132 -19.37 -2.70 4.24
#